data_AF-A0A7K3WUU8-F1
#
_entry.id   AF-A0A7K3WUU8-F1
#
_cell.length_a   1.000
_cell.length_b   1.000
_cell.length_c   1.000
_cell.angle_alpha   90.00
_cell.angle_beta   90.00
_cell.angle_gamma   90.00
#
_symmetry.space_group_name_H-M   'P 1'
#
loop_
_entity.id
_entity.type
_entity.pdbx_description
1 polymer ?
#
loop_
_entity_poly.entity_id
_entity_poly.type
_entity_poly.pdbx_seq_one_letter_code
_entity_poly.pdbx_strand_id
1 'polypeptide(L)'
;MTAREVRFYTPEDKIKLESALHESLKKVILSLPFTSSYHSFKNKNVLISKLVLKNIPIVLFRLFAEEQNLKIENDNLGFWCTSPSDFTYQKTAFKLIHHCLESESRLPTDSYLSLPALIPNRFEQDVWEKRNEIKAGMDKNAFLFTFSHGKSQVISDFTIRPEILKFLQNVVEKYGHWQGAEQPYSENDFWAAFAKKGELPKISVIQFPTLIIAGVAGETAFSFFADTDAKTNHGYRLYQGKWYEIEPGGGLSFCNGLIKTHIKNATCPMEALPSFKSYIEDVG
;
A
#
# COMPACT_ATOMS: atom_id res chain seq x y z
N MET A 1 -2.80 25.14 14.52
CA MET A 1 -1.49 24.44 14.55
C MET A 1 -1.76 23.00 14.18
N THR A 2 -1.18 22.47 13.12
CA THR A 2 -1.27 21.03 12.80
C THR A 2 -0.56 20.25 13.90
N ALA A 3 -1.27 19.37 14.62
CA ALA A 3 -0.62 18.53 15.61
C ALA A 3 0.33 17.56 14.90
N ARG A 4 1.63 17.71 15.17
CA ARG A 4 2.72 16.91 14.58
C ARG A 4 2.92 15.67 15.43
N GLU A 5 2.55 14.52 14.90
CA GLU A 5 2.69 13.26 15.61
C GLU A 5 3.06 12.15 14.63
N VAL A 6 4.10 11.39 14.99
CA VAL A 6 4.50 10.16 14.32
C VAL A 6 4.19 9.00 15.26
N ARG A 7 3.40 8.05 14.78
CA ARG A 7 3.03 6.83 15.54
C ARG A 7 3.86 5.65 15.05
N PHE A 8 4.23 4.79 15.98
CA PHE A 8 4.94 3.55 15.71
C PHE A 8 4.06 2.40 16.16
N TYR A 9 3.91 1.40 15.31
CA TYR A 9 3.13 0.21 15.60
C TYR A 9 3.93 -1.04 15.26
N THR A 10 4.13 -1.89 16.26
CA THR A 10 4.74 -3.20 16.12
C THR A 10 3.77 -4.19 16.77
N PRO A 11 3.23 -5.17 16.02
CA PRO A 11 2.31 -6.14 16.60
C PRO A 11 3.03 -7.00 17.64
N GLU A 12 2.34 -7.29 18.75
CA GLU A 12 2.89 -8.11 19.84
C GLU A 12 2.56 -9.60 19.67
N ASP A 13 1.44 -9.91 19.02
CA ASP A 13 0.95 -11.28 18.82
C ASP A 13 1.36 -11.82 17.43
N LYS A 14 2.30 -12.77 17.44
CA LYS A 14 2.77 -13.47 16.24
C LYS A 14 1.66 -14.26 15.55
N ILE A 15 0.82 -14.96 16.31
CA ILE A 15 -0.23 -15.83 15.77
C ILE A 15 -1.29 -14.97 15.08
N LYS A 16 -1.67 -13.87 15.73
CA LYS A 16 -2.60 -12.89 15.13
C LYS A 16 -2.04 -12.30 13.84
N LEU A 17 -0.76 -11.91 13.82
CA LEU A 17 -0.11 -11.39 12.62
C LEU A 17 -0.05 -12.44 11.50
N GLU A 18 0.40 -13.66 11.79
CA GLU A 18 0.46 -14.75 10.80
C GLU A 18 -0.92 -15.08 10.22
N SER A 19 -1.96 -15.10 11.07
CA SER A 19 -3.34 -15.30 10.63
C SER A 19 -3.80 -14.18 9.69
N ALA A 20 -3.56 -12.92 10.05
CA ALA A 20 -3.93 -11.78 9.21
C ALA A 20 -3.16 -11.76 7.87
N LEU A 21 -1.89 -12.15 7.88
CA LEU A 21 -1.08 -12.29 6.66
C LEU A 21 -1.58 -13.45 5.79
N HIS A 22 -2.00 -14.56 6.39
CA HIS A 22 -2.56 -15.69 5.66
C HIS A 22 -3.88 -15.32 4.96
N GLU A 23 -4.74 -14.55 5.62
CA GLU A 23 -5.94 -13.99 4.99
C GLU A 23 -5.61 -13.00 3.86
N SER A 24 -4.54 -12.20 4.00
CA SER A 24 -4.04 -11.37 2.90
C SER A 24 -3.57 -12.22 1.71
N LEU A 25 -2.86 -13.32 1.94
CA LEU A 25 -2.45 -14.25 0.89
C LEU A 25 -3.66 -14.87 0.18
N LYS A 26 -4.69 -15.30 0.92
CA LYS A 26 -5.95 -15.78 0.31
C LYS A 26 -6.53 -14.75 -0.65
N LYS A 27 -6.65 -13.49 -0.22
CA LYS A 27 -7.16 -12.40 -1.05
C LYS A 27 -6.30 -12.18 -2.30
N VAL A 28 -4.97 -12.15 -2.15
CA VAL A 28 -4.03 -12.00 -3.28
C VAL A 28 -4.18 -13.13 -4.31
N ILE A 29 -4.29 -14.38 -3.85
CA ILE A 29 -4.47 -15.54 -4.72
C ILE A 29 -5.82 -15.46 -5.46
N LEU A 30 -6.88 -15.09 -4.74
CA LEU A 30 -8.22 -14.97 -5.29
C LEU A 30 -8.33 -13.84 -6.33
N SER A 31 -7.67 -12.70 -6.10
CA SER A 31 -7.65 -11.54 -7.01
C SER A 31 -6.57 -11.61 -8.10
N LEU A 32 -5.72 -12.65 -8.07
CA LEU A 32 -4.58 -12.78 -8.96
C LEU A 32 -4.93 -12.69 -10.46
N PRO A 33 -6.05 -13.27 -10.95
CA PRO A 33 -6.46 -13.15 -12.35
C PRO A 33 -6.66 -11.72 -12.82
N PHE A 34 -7.06 -10.81 -11.93
CA PHE A 34 -7.39 -9.42 -12.24
C PHE A 34 -6.21 -8.47 -11.98
N THR A 35 -5.04 -9.02 -11.64
CA THR A 35 -3.84 -8.23 -11.43
C THR A 35 -3.12 -8.02 -12.76
N SER A 36 -3.04 -6.77 -13.22
CA SER A 36 -2.39 -6.40 -14.51
C SER A 36 -0.96 -6.92 -14.67
N SER A 37 -0.25 -7.10 -13.56
CA SER A 37 1.13 -7.62 -13.56
C SER A 37 1.23 -9.12 -13.84
N TYR A 38 0.14 -9.90 -13.76
CA TYR A 38 0.21 -11.36 -13.87
C TYR A 38 0.89 -11.81 -15.15
N HIS A 39 0.48 -11.32 -16.33
CA HIS A 39 1.06 -11.74 -17.61
C HIS A 39 2.53 -11.32 -17.78
N SER A 40 2.91 -10.16 -17.23
CA SER A 40 4.26 -9.59 -17.38
C SER A 40 5.34 -10.29 -16.53
N PHE A 41 4.97 -10.95 -15.43
CA PHE A 41 5.92 -11.59 -14.53
C PHE A 41 6.28 -13.01 -14.97
N LYS A 42 7.58 -13.25 -15.25
CA LYS A 42 8.11 -14.57 -15.60
C LYS A 42 7.95 -15.59 -14.47
N ASN A 43 8.28 -15.19 -13.23
CA ASN A 43 8.17 -16.05 -12.05
C ASN A 43 6.93 -15.67 -11.23
N LYS A 44 5.92 -16.55 -11.23
CA LYS A 44 4.65 -16.33 -10.53
C LYS A 44 4.79 -16.37 -9.01
N ASN A 45 5.70 -17.18 -8.46
CA ASN A 45 5.99 -17.17 -7.02
C ASN A 45 6.50 -15.81 -6.58
N VAL A 46 7.45 -15.23 -7.32
CA VAL A 46 7.97 -13.89 -7.03
C VAL A 46 6.88 -12.83 -7.10
N LEU A 47 5.97 -12.91 -8.08
CA LEU A 47 4.84 -11.99 -8.16
C LEU A 47 3.94 -12.10 -6.92
N ILE A 48 3.52 -13.31 -6.55
CA ILE A 48 2.63 -13.54 -5.41
C ILE A 48 3.29 -13.05 -4.11
N SER A 49 4.57 -13.37 -3.89
CA SER A 49 5.31 -12.86 -2.74
C SER A 49 5.35 -11.33 -2.72
N LYS A 50 5.63 -10.67 -3.86
CA LYS A 50 5.60 -9.21 -3.96
C LYS A 50 4.23 -8.61 -3.62
N LEU A 51 3.14 -9.23 -4.09
CA LEU A 51 1.79 -8.77 -3.80
C LEU A 51 1.44 -8.93 -2.31
N VAL A 52 1.85 -10.04 -1.68
CA VAL A 52 1.68 -10.24 -0.24
C VAL A 52 2.49 -9.21 0.55
N LEU A 53 3.76 -8.99 0.20
CA LEU A 53 4.62 -8.00 0.85
C LEU A 53 4.02 -6.58 0.74
N LYS A 54 3.44 -6.23 -0.42
CA LYS A 54 2.75 -4.95 -0.63
C LYS A 54 1.56 -4.75 0.31
N ASN A 55 0.93 -5.83 0.77
CA ASN A 55 -0.21 -5.77 1.68
C ASN A 55 0.18 -5.75 3.17
N ILE A 56 1.45 -6.01 3.53
CA ILE A 56 1.90 -6.00 4.93
C ILE A 56 1.54 -4.68 5.64
N PRO A 57 1.82 -3.48 5.08
CA PRO A 57 1.48 -2.22 5.73
C PRO A 57 -0.02 -2.06 5.99
N ILE A 58 -0.87 -2.57 5.08
CA ILE A 58 -2.33 -2.56 5.22
C ILE A 58 -2.76 -3.48 6.37
N VAL A 59 -2.17 -4.68 6.45
CA VAL A 59 -2.42 -5.62 7.55
C VAL A 59 -2.01 -5.00 8.89
N LEU A 60 -0.81 -4.41 8.96
CA LEU A 60 -0.32 -3.76 10.18
C LEU A 60 -1.21 -2.59 10.59
N PHE A 61 -1.64 -1.77 9.64
CA PHE A 61 -2.53 -0.65 9.95
C PHE A 61 -3.89 -1.12 10.47
N ARG A 62 -4.42 -2.24 9.96
CA ARG A 62 -5.67 -2.82 10.47
C ARG A 62 -5.55 -3.32 11.90
N LEU A 63 -4.44 -4.00 12.22
CA LEU A 63 -4.19 -4.47 13.59
C LEU A 63 -4.01 -3.27 14.54
N PHE A 64 -3.27 -2.24 14.12
CA PHE A 64 -3.19 -0.97 14.84
C PHE A 64 -4.57 -0.37 15.08
N ALA A 65 -5.40 -0.25 14.05
CA ALA A 65 -6.73 0.33 14.16
C ALA A 65 -7.63 -0.44 15.14
N GLU A 66 -7.58 -1.78 15.10
CA GLU A 66 -8.29 -2.65 16.03
C GLU A 66 -7.87 -2.40 17.49
N GLU A 67 -6.56 -2.36 17.76
CA GLU A 67 -6.02 -2.10 19.10
C GLU A 67 -6.33 -0.69 19.61
N GLN A 68 -6.46 0.29 18.70
CA GLN A 68 -6.87 1.65 19.02
C GLN A 68 -8.39 1.84 19.03
N ASN A 69 -9.19 0.77 18.87
CA ASN A 69 -10.66 0.82 18.76
C ASN A 69 -11.19 1.75 17.64
N LEU A 70 -10.41 1.90 16.57
CA LEU A 70 -10.82 2.63 15.38
C LEU A 70 -11.67 1.71 14.50
N LYS A 71 -12.95 2.05 14.36
CA LYS A 71 -13.90 1.32 13.51
C LYS A 71 -13.67 1.63 12.03
N ILE A 72 -12.57 1.15 11.48
CA ILE A 72 -12.32 1.19 10.03
C ILE A 72 -13.11 0.10 9.34
N GLU A 73 -13.61 0.39 8.15
CA GLU A 73 -14.29 -0.60 7.31
C GLU A 73 -13.40 -0.95 6.10
N ASN A 74 -13.43 -2.21 5.69
CA ASN A 74 -12.74 -2.61 4.48
C ASN A 74 -13.50 -2.09 3.27
N ASP A 75 -12.76 -1.82 2.19
CA ASP A 75 -13.42 -1.58 0.92
C ASP A 75 -14.10 -2.88 0.44
N ASN A 76 -15.43 -2.92 0.53
CA ASN A 76 -16.28 -4.08 0.20
C ASN A 76 -16.44 -4.31 -1.32
N LEU A 77 -15.47 -3.90 -2.13
CA LEU A 77 -15.45 -4.27 -3.53
C LEU A 77 -15.07 -5.74 -3.67
N GLY A 78 -15.67 -6.40 -4.66
CA GLY A 78 -15.37 -7.78 -4.99
C GLY A 78 -13.89 -7.97 -5.35
N PHE A 79 -13.35 -9.18 -5.15
CA PHE A 79 -11.94 -9.50 -5.44
C PHE A 79 -11.53 -9.28 -6.90
N TRP A 80 -12.49 -9.12 -7.81
CA TRP A 80 -12.29 -8.88 -9.24
C TRP A 80 -12.25 -7.39 -9.60
N CYS A 81 -12.52 -6.50 -8.66
CA CYS A 81 -12.49 -5.06 -8.84
C CYS A 81 -11.22 -4.45 -8.23
N THR A 82 -10.64 -3.46 -8.91
CA THR A 82 -9.58 -2.65 -8.32
C THR A 82 -10.21 -1.65 -7.37
N SER A 83 -9.91 -1.80 -6.09
CA SER A 83 -10.44 -0.91 -5.07
C SER A 83 -9.71 0.44 -5.07
N PRO A 84 -10.46 1.57 -5.06
CA PRO A 84 -9.88 2.91 -5.00
C PRO A 84 -9.33 3.25 -3.60
N SER A 85 -9.72 2.51 -2.55
CA SER A 85 -9.38 2.81 -1.15
C SER A 85 -8.99 1.56 -0.37
N ASP A 86 -7.97 1.61 0.49
CA ASP A 86 -7.58 0.43 1.27
C ASP A 86 -8.48 0.21 2.51
N PHE A 87 -9.11 1.27 3.02
CA PHE A 87 -10.12 1.27 4.08
C PHE A 87 -10.95 2.55 4.05
N THR A 88 -12.07 2.56 4.77
CA THR A 88 -12.89 3.76 5.01
C THR A 88 -13.02 4.03 6.51
N TYR A 89 -13.15 5.30 6.89
CA TYR A 89 -13.36 5.74 8.26
C TYR A 89 -14.11 7.08 8.26
N GLN A 90 -15.20 7.20 9.02
CA GLN A 90 -16.03 8.42 9.12
C GLN A 90 -16.33 9.06 7.73
N LYS A 91 -16.88 8.27 6.81
CA LYS A 91 -17.18 8.68 5.41
C LYS A 91 -15.98 9.19 4.59
N THR A 92 -14.75 8.96 5.04
CA THR A 92 -13.54 9.23 4.27
C THR A 92 -12.98 7.92 3.74
N ALA A 93 -12.72 7.87 2.44
CA ALA A 93 -11.98 6.79 1.79
C ALA A 93 -10.48 7.05 1.88
N PHE A 94 -9.75 6.11 2.47
CA PHE A 94 -8.30 6.23 2.66
C PHE A 94 -7.56 5.30 1.72
N LYS A 95 -6.53 5.84 1.05
CA LYS A 95 -5.49 5.06 0.40
C LYS A 95 -4.21 5.11 1.22
N LEU A 96 -3.67 3.95 1.57
CA LEU A 96 -2.43 3.84 2.32
C LEU A 96 -1.24 3.89 1.35
N ILE A 97 -0.39 4.88 1.56
CA ILE A 97 0.84 5.11 0.79
C ILE A 97 2.02 4.70 1.65
N HIS A 98 2.70 3.64 1.25
CA HIS A 98 3.79 3.05 2.03
C HIS A 98 5.14 3.17 1.34
N HIS A 99 6.16 3.60 2.09
CA HIS A 99 7.54 3.67 1.63
C HIS A 99 8.48 2.88 2.54
N CYS A 100 9.30 2.03 1.94
CA CYS A 100 10.36 1.33 2.65
C CYS A 100 11.63 2.19 2.66
N LEU A 101 12.20 2.42 3.84
CA LEU A 101 13.42 3.19 4.02
C LEU A 101 14.65 2.28 3.87
N GLU A 102 15.68 2.75 3.17
CA GLU A 102 16.96 2.03 3.01
C GLU A 102 17.84 2.06 4.30
N SER A 103 17.28 2.50 5.42
CA SER A 103 17.92 2.42 6.74
C SER A 103 17.54 1.11 7.45
N GLU A 104 18.55 0.38 7.92
CA GLU A 104 18.37 -0.80 8.79
C GLU A 104 17.90 -0.43 10.20
N SER A 105 18.21 0.79 10.65
CA SER A 105 17.87 1.27 11.98
C SER A 105 16.72 2.28 11.95
N ARG A 106 15.99 2.35 13.07
CA ARG A 106 14.97 3.36 13.32
C ARG A 106 15.60 4.75 13.33
N LEU A 107 14.96 5.70 12.65
CA LEU A 107 15.38 7.11 12.68
C LEU A 107 14.89 7.78 13.98
N PRO A 108 15.50 8.91 14.39
CA PRO A 108 14.87 9.79 15.36
C PRO A 108 13.45 10.16 14.92
N THR A 109 12.51 10.25 15.87
CA THR A 109 11.08 10.48 15.58
C THR A 109 10.84 11.71 14.69
N ASP A 110 11.55 12.80 14.94
CA ASP A 110 11.38 14.03 14.16
C ASP A 110 11.90 13.91 12.72
N SER A 111 12.83 12.99 12.46
CA SER A 111 13.36 12.78 11.11
C SER A 111 12.31 12.23 10.14
N TYR A 112 11.27 11.52 10.62
CA TYR A 112 10.17 11.09 9.76
C TYR A 112 9.31 12.27 9.29
N LEU A 113 9.26 13.36 10.04
CA LEU A 113 8.53 14.57 9.66
C LEU A 113 9.21 15.30 8.49
N SER A 114 10.51 15.10 8.30
CA SER A 114 11.25 15.65 7.17
C SER A 114 11.15 14.80 5.90
N LEU A 115 10.57 13.58 5.98
CA LEU A 115 10.45 12.70 4.81
C LEU A 115 9.41 13.21 3.81
N PRO A 116 9.59 12.94 2.51
CA PRO A 116 8.68 13.39 1.47
C PRO A 116 7.37 12.58 1.42
N ALA A 117 6.25 13.27 1.17
CA ALA A 117 4.93 12.69 0.95
C ALA A 117 4.73 12.18 -0.48
N LEU A 118 5.44 11.12 -0.86
CA LEU A 118 5.46 10.66 -2.25
C LEU A 118 4.18 9.86 -2.59
N ILE A 119 3.34 10.39 -3.49
CA ILE A 119 2.18 9.68 -4.04
C ILE A 119 2.51 9.22 -5.46
N PRO A 120 2.31 7.93 -5.83
CA PRO A 120 2.55 7.47 -7.19
C PRO A 120 1.70 8.21 -8.23
N ASN A 121 2.36 8.80 -9.24
CA ASN A 121 1.74 9.20 -10.50
C ASN A 121 2.63 8.81 -11.70
N ARG A 122 2.60 7.53 -12.07
CA ARG A 122 3.50 6.99 -13.11
C ARG A 122 2.84 6.94 -14.50
N PHE A 123 1.52 6.88 -14.54
CA PHE A 123 0.72 6.76 -15.77
C PHE A 123 -0.72 7.22 -15.48
N GLU A 124 -1.49 7.47 -16.54
CA GLU A 124 -2.90 7.82 -16.44
C GLU A 124 -3.67 6.74 -15.65
N GLN A 125 -4.50 7.12 -14.68
CA GLN A 125 -5.18 6.21 -13.75
C GLN A 125 -4.31 5.56 -12.66
N ASP A 126 -3.07 6.01 -12.46
CA ASP A 126 -2.30 5.67 -11.24
C ASP A 126 -2.91 6.37 -10.00
N VAL A 127 -2.35 6.10 -8.82
CA VAL A 127 -2.94 6.50 -7.53
C VAL A 127 -3.32 7.98 -7.45
N TRP A 128 -2.46 8.89 -7.92
CA TRP A 128 -2.74 10.33 -7.88
C TRP A 128 -3.87 10.77 -8.80
N GLU A 129 -3.98 10.23 -10.01
CA GLU A 129 -5.05 10.60 -10.95
C GLU A 129 -6.44 10.27 -10.38
N LYS A 130 -6.53 9.22 -9.57
CA LYS A 130 -7.77 8.77 -8.92
C LYS A 130 -8.15 9.55 -7.66
N ARG A 131 -7.38 10.56 -7.26
CA ARG A 131 -7.63 11.33 -6.03
C ARG A 131 -9.03 11.97 -5.94
N ASN A 132 -9.61 12.31 -7.09
CA ASN A 132 -10.94 12.92 -7.20
C ASN A 132 -12.06 11.89 -7.45
N GLU A 133 -11.72 10.61 -7.60
CA GLU A 133 -12.71 9.53 -7.75
C GLU A 133 -13.27 9.19 -6.37
N ILE A 134 -14.35 9.86 -5.96
CA ILE A 134 -14.99 9.61 -4.67
C ILE A 134 -15.82 8.34 -4.76
N LYS A 135 -15.52 7.38 -3.90
CA LYS A 135 -16.30 6.14 -3.78
C LYS A 135 -17.74 6.47 -3.36
N ALA A 136 -18.73 5.80 -3.96
CA ALA A 136 -20.14 5.97 -3.60
C ALA A 136 -20.36 5.81 -2.08
N GLY A 137 -21.08 6.76 -1.48
CA GLY A 137 -21.34 6.80 -0.04
C GLY A 137 -20.21 7.40 0.82
N MET A 138 -19.11 7.83 0.20
CA MET A 138 -18.04 8.59 0.87
C MET A 138 -18.17 10.08 0.53
N ASP A 139 -17.70 10.91 1.45
CA ASP A 139 -17.70 12.37 1.31
C ASP A 139 -16.33 12.89 0.83
N LYS A 140 -15.25 12.17 1.15
CA LYS A 140 -13.87 12.64 0.98
C LYS A 140 -12.91 11.50 0.63
N ASN A 141 -11.82 11.86 -0.04
CA ASN A 141 -10.65 11.00 -0.21
C ASN A 141 -9.45 11.51 0.60
N ALA A 142 -8.64 10.58 1.12
CA ALA A 142 -7.42 10.89 1.85
C ALA A 142 -6.30 9.88 1.59
N PHE A 143 -5.06 10.35 1.69
CA PHE A 143 -3.86 9.52 1.63
C PHE A 143 -3.24 9.42 3.02
N LEU A 144 -3.05 8.20 3.53
CA LEU A 144 -2.33 7.92 4.76
C LEU A 144 -0.89 7.52 4.44
N PHE A 145 0.09 8.32 4.88
CA PHE A 145 1.50 8.05 4.63
C PHE A 145 2.11 7.22 5.75
N THR A 146 2.76 6.13 5.35
CA THR A 146 3.42 5.20 6.27
C THR A 146 4.81 4.80 5.78
N PHE A 147 5.66 4.38 6.73
CA PHE A 147 7.02 3.93 6.47
C PHE A 147 7.35 2.62 7.18
N SER A 148 8.41 1.95 6.74
CA SER A 148 9.08 0.84 7.44
C SER A 148 10.59 0.90 7.25
N HIS A 149 11.35 0.16 8.06
CA HIS A 149 12.81 0.05 7.95
C HIS A 149 13.25 -1.21 7.22
N GLY A 150 14.21 -1.00 6.33
CA GLY A 150 14.93 -2.04 5.61
C GLY A 150 14.03 -2.89 4.72
N LYS A 151 14.67 -3.65 3.82
CA LYS A 151 14.01 -4.76 3.12
C LYS A 151 13.84 -5.95 4.06
N SER A 152 13.24 -5.71 5.23
CA SER A 152 13.07 -6.75 6.25
C SER A 152 12.29 -7.90 5.62
N GLN A 153 12.88 -9.10 5.70
CA GLN A 153 12.15 -10.32 5.42
C GLN A 153 11.18 -10.53 6.57
N VAL A 154 10.02 -9.85 6.48
CA VAL A 154 8.96 -9.94 7.49
C VAL A 154 8.47 -11.38 7.60
N ILE A 155 8.44 -12.08 6.48
CA ILE A 155 7.92 -13.43 6.35
C ILE A 155 8.96 -14.36 5.74
N SER A 156 8.86 -15.64 6.07
CA SER A 156 9.58 -16.71 5.40
C SER A 156 9.22 -16.77 3.92
N ASP A 157 10.21 -17.05 3.07
CA ASP A 157 9.96 -17.41 1.69
C ASP A 157 8.96 -18.56 1.63
N PHE A 158 7.93 -18.39 0.82
CA PHE A 158 6.94 -19.43 0.56
C PHE A 158 6.86 -19.70 -0.94
N THR A 159 6.58 -20.94 -1.29
CA THR A 159 6.48 -21.39 -2.67
C THR A 159 5.11 -22.00 -2.91
N ILE A 160 4.41 -21.47 -3.90
CA ILE A 160 3.19 -22.05 -4.45
C ILE A 160 3.57 -23.24 -5.32
N ARG A 161 2.92 -24.38 -5.08
CA ARG A 161 3.19 -25.63 -5.78
C ARG A 161 2.87 -25.51 -7.29
N PRO A 162 3.60 -26.22 -8.16
CA PRO A 162 3.38 -26.15 -9.61
C PRO A 162 1.94 -26.44 -10.05
N GLU A 163 1.26 -27.38 -9.39
CA GLU A 163 -0.12 -27.76 -9.69
C GLU A 163 -1.09 -26.61 -9.40
N ILE A 164 -0.84 -25.86 -8.32
CA ILE A 164 -1.60 -24.66 -7.96
C ILE A 164 -1.29 -23.55 -8.97
N LEU A 165 -0.03 -23.34 -9.35
CA LEU A 165 0.32 -22.34 -10.36
C LEU A 165 -0.37 -22.62 -11.70
N LYS A 166 -0.43 -23.88 -12.12
CA LYS A 166 -1.15 -24.30 -13.34
C LYS A 166 -2.64 -24.02 -13.22
N PHE A 167 -3.24 -24.31 -12.05
CA PHE A 167 -4.64 -23.96 -11.79
C PHE A 167 -4.87 -22.44 -11.89
N LEU A 168 -4.05 -21.64 -11.22
CA LEU A 168 -4.17 -20.17 -11.25
C LEU A 168 -3.99 -19.63 -12.68
N GLN A 169 -3.07 -20.20 -13.46
CA GLN A 169 -2.91 -19.85 -14.87
C GLN A 169 -4.20 -20.12 -15.66
N ASN A 170 -4.84 -21.27 -15.50
CA ASN A 170 -6.10 -21.57 -16.17
C ASN A 170 -7.22 -20.58 -15.76
N VAL A 171 -7.25 -20.17 -14.49
CA VAL A 171 -8.22 -19.15 -14.02
C VAL A 171 -7.93 -17.80 -14.68
N VAL A 172 -6.65 -17.40 -14.78
CA VAL A 172 -6.27 -16.17 -15.48
C VAL A 172 -6.62 -16.23 -16.96
N GLU A 173 -6.34 -17.34 -17.65
CA GLU A 173 -6.69 -17.50 -19.06
C GLU A 173 -8.20 -17.39 -19.30
N LYS A 174 -9.02 -17.84 -18.33
CA LYS A 174 -10.47 -17.78 -18.42
C LYS A 174 -11.05 -16.41 -18.05
N TYR A 175 -10.49 -15.73 -17.06
CA TYR A 175 -11.12 -14.55 -16.43
C TYR A 175 -10.26 -13.28 -16.43
N GLY A 176 -9.01 -13.32 -16.88
CA GLY A 176 -8.07 -12.18 -16.79
C GLY A 176 -8.47 -10.95 -17.61
N HIS A 177 -9.40 -11.11 -18.55
CA HIS A 177 -9.99 -10.03 -19.34
C HIS A 177 -11.45 -9.73 -18.95
N TRP A 178 -11.89 -10.18 -17.78
CA TRP A 178 -13.24 -9.91 -17.31
C TRP A 178 -13.47 -8.40 -17.13
N GLN A 179 -14.51 -7.89 -17.77
CA GLN A 179 -14.97 -6.49 -17.67
C GLN A 179 -16.39 -6.38 -17.11
N GLY A 180 -16.98 -7.51 -16.69
CA GLY A 180 -18.35 -7.53 -16.17
C GLY A 180 -18.46 -6.82 -14.82
N ALA A 181 -19.61 -6.19 -14.58
CA ALA A 181 -19.94 -5.61 -13.28
C ALA A 181 -20.17 -6.68 -12.20
N GLU A 182 -20.53 -7.89 -12.62
CA GLU A 182 -20.81 -9.02 -11.73
C GLU A 182 -19.56 -9.86 -11.42
N GLN A 183 -19.67 -10.63 -10.35
CA GLN A 183 -18.64 -11.54 -9.89
C GLN A 183 -18.36 -12.64 -10.95
N PRO A 184 -17.11 -12.80 -11.42
CA PRO A 184 -16.77 -13.74 -12.49
C PRO A 184 -16.88 -15.21 -12.08
N TYR A 185 -16.68 -15.50 -10.78
CA TYR A 185 -16.80 -16.83 -10.20
C TYR A 185 -17.03 -16.76 -8.69
N SER A 186 -17.72 -17.76 -8.14
CA SER A 186 -17.92 -17.93 -6.69
C SER A 186 -16.60 -18.15 -5.96
N GLU A 187 -16.40 -17.47 -4.83
CA GLU A 187 -15.23 -17.70 -3.96
C GLU A 187 -15.20 -19.14 -3.43
N ASN A 188 -16.37 -19.68 -3.05
CA ASN A 188 -16.48 -21.04 -2.54
C ASN A 188 -16.08 -22.07 -3.59
N ASP A 189 -16.51 -21.88 -4.84
CA ASP A 189 -16.16 -22.80 -5.92
C ASP A 189 -14.67 -22.70 -6.27
N PHE A 190 -14.11 -21.49 -6.24
CA PHE A 190 -12.68 -21.27 -6.44
C PHE A 190 -11.86 -22.02 -5.37
N TRP A 191 -12.18 -21.85 -4.09
CA TRP A 191 -11.45 -22.49 -3.01
C TRP A 191 -11.67 -24.01 -2.96
N ALA A 192 -12.86 -24.49 -3.31
CA ALA A 192 -13.12 -25.92 -3.45
C ALA A 192 -12.30 -26.54 -4.60
N ALA A 193 -12.13 -25.83 -5.72
CA ALA A 193 -11.28 -26.26 -6.82
C ALA A 193 -9.79 -26.18 -6.47
N PHE A 194 -9.37 -25.12 -5.76
CA PHE A 194 -8.01 -24.92 -5.27
C PHE A 194 -7.59 -26.04 -4.32
N ALA A 195 -8.43 -26.39 -3.34
CA ALA A 195 -8.16 -27.43 -2.35
C ALA A 195 -7.91 -28.81 -2.97
N LYS A 196 -8.50 -29.10 -4.14
CA LYS A 196 -8.23 -30.32 -4.92
C LYS A 196 -6.82 -30.36 -5.53
N LYS A 197 -6.13 -29.23 -5.62
CA LYS A 197 -4.76 -29.10 -6.18
C LYS A 197 -3.71 -29.04 -5.08
N GLY A 198 -4.07 -28.53 -3.90
CA GLY A 198 -3.20 -28.50 -2.73
C GLY A 198 -3.64 -27.47 -1.71
N GLU A 199 -2.77 -27.24 -0.73
CA GLU A 199 -2.99 -26.29 0.35
C GLU A 199 -2.25 -24.97 0.08
N LEU A 200 -2.77 -23.89 0.67
CA LEU A 200 -2.03 -22.63 0.71
C LEU A 200 -0.77 -22.80 1.55
N PRO A 201 0.35 -22.19 1.16
CA PRO A 201 1.54 -22.21 1.98
C PRO A 201 1.28 -21.48 3.30
N LYS A 202 1.91 -21.97 4.35
CA LYS A 202 1.96 -21.28 5.64
C LYS A 202 2.88 -20.07 5.52
N ILE A 203 2.47 -18.97 6.12
CA ILE A 203 3.30 -17.78 6.27
C ILE A 203 3.83 -17.81 7.69
N SER A 204 5.15 -17.79 7.83
CA SER A 204 5.79 -17.65 9.14
C SER A 204 6.40 -16.27 9.26
N VAL A 205 6.16 -15.57 10.35
CA VAL A 205 6.80 -14.29 10.64
C VAL A 205 8.20 -14.55 11.18
N ILE A 206 9.21 -14.05 10.47
CA ILE A 206 10.62 -14.14 10.88
C ILE A 206 10.95 -12.99 11.83
N GLN A 207 10.48 -11.79 11.49
CA GLN A 207 10.72 -10.57 12.24
C GLN A 207 9.45 -9.74 12.32
N PHE A 208 9.18 -9.21 13.51
CA PHE A 208 8.07 -8.29 13.71
C PHE A 208 8.32 -6.98 12.98
N PRO A 209 7.51 -6.63 11.97
CA PRO A 209 7.65 -5.39 11.24
C PRO A 209 7.13 -4.23 12.09
N THR A 210 7.76 -3.07 11.96
CA THR A 210 7.24 -1.82 12.55
C THR A 210 6.64 -0.96 11.45
N LEU A 211 5.37 -0.59 11.60
CA LEU A 211 4.70 0.40 10.78
C LEU A 211 4.89 1.77 11.43
N ILE A 212 5.42 2.74 10.67
CA ILE A 212 5.51 4.14 11.08
C ILE A 212 4.39 4.90 10.37
N ILE A 213 3.53 5.57 11.12
CA ILE A 213 2.40 6.37 10.59
C ILE A 213 2.74 7.85 10.79
N ALA A 214 2.86 8.62 9.71
CA ALA A 214 3.52 9.93 9.77
C ALA A 214 2.63 11.12 9.38
N GLY A 215 1.69 10.96 8.45
CA GLY A 215 0.88 12.09 8.00
C GLY A 215 -0.30 11.69 7.12
N VAL A 216 -1.23 12.63 6.96
CA VAL A 216 -2.41 12.48 6.12
C VAL A 216 -2.53 13.64 5.15
N ALA A 217 -2.74 13.35 3.87
CA ALA A 217 -3.20 14.35 2.91
C ALA A 217 -4.68 14.12 2.60
N GLY A 218 -5.54 14.99 3.12
CA GLY A 218 -6.90 15.16 2.60
C GLY A 218 -6.94 16.17 1.45
N GLU A 219 -8.14 16.44 0.94
CA GLU A 219 -8.35 17.28 -0.25
C GLU A 219 -7.72 18.68 -0.16
N THR A 220 -7.75 19.30 1.03
CA THR A 220 -7.12 20.62 1.26
C THR A 220 -5.60 20.59 1.11
N ALA A 221 -4.96 19.44 1.32
CA ALA A 221 -3.53 19.23 1.13
C ALA A 221 -3.19 18.78 -0.30
N PHE A 222 -4.17 18.47 -1.16
CA PHE A 222 -3.89 18.02 -2.52
C PHE A 222 -3.15 19.08 -3.34
N SER A 223 -3.35 20.36 -3.02
CA SER A 223 -2.57 21.45 -3.62
C SER A 223 -1.09 21.43 -3.24
N PHE A 224 -0.60 20.53 -2.39
CA PHE A 224 0.83 20.38 -2.14
C PHE A 224 1.52 19.42 -3.11
N PHE A 225 0.73 18.63 -3.85
CA PHE A 225 1.24 17.72 -4.86
C PHE A 225 0.97 18.31 -6.24
N ALA A 226 1.92 18.14 -7.15
CA ALA A 226 1.76 18.55 -8.54
C ALA A 226 2.60 17.66 -9.44
N ASP A 227 2.12 17.45 -10.66
CA ASP A 227 2.93 16.81 -11.68
C ASP A 227 4.06 17.74 -12.06
N THR A 228 5.26 17.29 -11.75
CA THR A 228 6.47 17.92 -12.26
C THR A 228 6.67 17.35 -13.65
N ASP A 229 6.68 18.20 -14.67
CA ASP A 229 7.35 17.78 -15.89
C ASP A 229 8.79 17.40 -15.54
N ALA A 230 9.40 16.52 -16.33
CA ALA A 230 10.73 15.97 -16.03
C ALA A 230 11.86 17.04 -16.00
N LYS A 231 11.53 18.34 -16.15
CA LYS A 231 12.49 19.41 -16.44
C LYS A 231 12.44 20.61 -15.50
N THR A 232 11.37 20.88 -14.73
CA THR A 232 11.23 22.21 -14.11
C THR A 232 10.99 22.30 -12.61
N ASN A 233 10.69 21.22 -11.87
CA ASN A 233 10.40 21.33 -10.44
C ASN A 233 11.02 20.20 -9.60
N HIS A 234 12.27 20.40 -9.18
CA HIS A 234 13.03 19.45 -8.33
C HIS A 234 12.83 19.68 -6.83
N GLY A 235 11.89 20.54 -6.43
CA GLY A 235 11.69 20.98 -5.06
C GLY A 235 10.41 20.45 -4.44
N TYR A 236 10.33 20.54 -3.12
CA TYR A 236 9.03 20.58 -2.49
C TYR A 236 8.25 21.78 -3.04
N ARG A 237 6.94 21.63 -3.25
CA ARG A 237 6.12 22.75 -3.68
C ARG A 237 6.20 23.94 -2.71
N LEU A 238 6.49 23.67 -1.43
CA LEU A 238 6.63 24.65 -0.36
C LEU A 238 8.08 25.12 -0.09
N TYR A 239 9.11 24.43 -0.60
CA TYR A 239 10.51 24.77 -0.30
C TYR A 239 11.35 24.86 -1.58
N GLN A 240 12.02 26.00 -1.79
CA GLN A 240 12.90 26.23 -2.93
C GLN A 240 14.20 25.42 -2.79
N GLY A 241 14.52 24.57 -3.77
CA GLY A 241 15.79 23.81 -3.80
C GLY A 241 15.67 22.46 -4.51
N LYS A 242 16.82 21.83 -4.81
CA LYS A 242 16.89 20.46 -5.35
C LYS A 242 16.76 19.47 -4.18
N TRP A 243 15.70 18.68 -4.17
CA TRP A 243 15.31 17.83 -3.03
C TRP A 243 15.68 16.35 -3.19
N TYR A 244 16.00 15.94 -4.40
CA TYR A 244 16.44 14.59 -4.72
C TYR A 244 17.59 14.61 -5.73
N GLU A 245 18.38 13.55 -5.70
CA GLU A 245 19.37 13.26 -6.72
C GLU A 245 18.75 12.35 -7.79
N ILE A 246 19.17 12.54 -9.04
CA ILE A 246 18.79 11.64 -10.14
C ILE A 246 19.87 10.57 -10.23
N GLU A 247 19.49 9.33 -9.98
CA GLU A 247 20.39 8.17 -10.10
C GLU A 247 20.56 7.75 -11.57
N PRO A 248 21.70 7.12 -11.92
CA PRO A 248 21.86 6.46 -13.21
C PRO A 248 20.69 5.49 -13.49
N GLY A 249 20.03 5.63 -14.63
CA GLY A 249 18.81 4.88 -14.97
C GLY A 249 17.49 5.59 -14.66
N GLY A 250 17.53 6.84 -14.20
CA GLY A 250 16.34 7.69 -14.05
C GLY A 250 15.54 7.45 -12.77
N GLY A 251 16.13 6.76 -11.79
CA GLY A 251 15.64 6.73 -10.40
C GLY A 251 15.91 8.04 -9.67
N LEU A 252 15.18 8.26 -8.58
CA LEU A 252 15.33 9.40 -7.70
C LEU A 252 15.75 8.94 -6.30
N SER A 253 16.68 9.67 -5.69
CA SER A 253 17.22 9.42 -4.36
C SER A 253 16.91 10.62 -3.47
N PHE A 254 16.11 10.41 -2.43
CA PHE A 254 15.72 11.43 -1.46
C PHE A 254 16.50 11.24 -0.16
N CYS A 255 16.78 12.34 0.54
CA CYS A 255 17.42 12.33 1.86
C CYS A 255 18.71 11.48 1.90
N ASN A 256 19.64 11.73 0.98
CA ASN A 256 20.91 11.01 0.85
C ASN A 256 20.76 9.49 0.65
N GLY A 257 19.80 9.06 -0.16
CA GLY A 257 19.58 7.64 -0.48
C GLY A 257 18.69 6.88 0.48
N LEU A 258 18.13 7.55 1.49
CA LEU A 258 17.21 6.95 2.45
C LEU A 258 15.91 6.45 1.79
N ILE A 259 15.44 7.13 0.75
CA ILE A 259 14.31 6.69 -0.08
C ILE A 259 14.73 6.71 -1.53
N LYS A 260 14.60 5.56 -2.19
CA LYS A 260 14.83 5.40 -3.64
C LYS A 260 13.52 5.09 -4.35
N THR A 261 13.21 5.86 -5.38
CA THR A 261 11.90 5.76 -6.06
C THR A 261 11.98 6.19 -7.52
N HIS A 262 10.92 5.92 -8.28
CA HIS A 262 10.69 6.51 -9.61
C HIS A 262 9.53 7.51 -9.61
N ILE A 263 8.97 7.84 -8.45
CA ILE A 263 7.89 8.83 -8.29
C ILE A 263 8.51 10.22 -8.41
N LYS A 264 8.11 10.99 -9.43
CA LYS A 264 8.74 12.27 -9.76
C LYS A 264 7.99 13.50 -9.24
N ASN A 265 6.73 13.34 -8.83
CA ASN A 265 5.84 14.45 -8.50
C ASN A 265 6.42 15.40 -7.46
N ALA A 266 6.07 16.67 -7.60
CA ALA A 266 6.26 17.66 -6.56
C ALA A 266 5.43 17.22 -5.36
N THR A 267 6.02 17.40 -4.19
CA THR A 267 5.46 16.93 -2.93
C THR A 267 5.76 17.93 -1.82
N CYS A 268 5.45 17.58 -0.57
CA CYS A 268 5.77 18.31 0.63
C CYS A 268 6.40 17.37 1.66
N PRO A 269 7.11 17.90 2.67
CA PRO A 269 7.54 17.07 3.80
C PRO A 269 6.33 16.69 4.66
N MET A 270 6.43 15.56 5.37
CA MET A 270 5.41 15.10 6.31
C MET A 270 4.99 16.18 7.32
N GLU A 271 5.90 17.06 7.74
CA GLU A 271 5.60 18.16 8.68
C GLU A 271 4.58 19.18 8.16
N ALA A 272 4.36 19.24 6.84
CA ALA A 272 3.36 20.11 6.21
C ALA A 272 1.96 19.50 6.22
N LEU A 273 1.83 18.23 6.61
CA LEU A 273 0.58 17.48 6.67
C LEU A 273 0.11 17.33 8.13
N PRO A 274 -1.22 17.27 8.38
CA PRO A 274 -1.73 16.86 9.68
C PRO A 274 -1.32 15.41 10.00
N SER A 275 -1.10 15.13 11.29
CA SER A 275 -0.99 13.75 11.76
C SER A 275 -2.32 13.01 11.55
N PHE A 276 -2.27 11.66 11.52
CA PHE A 276 -3.48 10.86 11.40
C PHE A 276 -4.49 11.17 12.52
N LYS A 277 -4.01 11.30 13.76
CA LYS A 277 -4.84 11.68 14.90
C LYS A 277 -5.52 13.04 14.73
N SER A 278 -4.75 14.08 14.41
CA SER A 278 -5.31 15.42 14.15
C SER A 278 -6.35 15.38 13.05
N TYR A 279 -6.05 14.70 11.94
CA TYR A 279 -6.94 14.64 10.80
C TYR A 279 -8.29 14.00 11.14
N ILE A 280 -8.29 12.89 11.90
CA ILE A 280 -9.54 12.22 12.27
C ILE A 280 -10.30 12.93 13.39
N GLU A 281 -9.63 13.72 14.23
CA GLU A 281 -10.27 14.58 15.23
C GLU A 281 -10.91 15.82 14.58
N ASP A 282 -10.29 16.38 13.53
CA ASP A 282 -10.80 17.55 12.80
C ASP A 282 -11.95 17.21 11.83
N VAL A 283 -12.11 15.94 11.46
CA VAL A 283 -13.15 15.45 10.53
C VAL A 283 -14.35 14.85 11.28
N GLY A 284 -14.24 14.63 12.60
CA GLY A 284 -15.32 14.19 13.48
C GLY A 284 -16.20 15.33 13.99
#